data_AF-A0A1F4DRF4-F1
#
_entry.id   AF-A0A1F4DRF4-F1
#
_cell.length_a   1.000
_cell.length_b   1.000
_cell.length_c   1.000
_cell.angle_alpha   90.00
_cell.angle_beta   90.00
_cell.angle_gamma   90.00
#
_symmetry.space_group_name_H-M   'P 1'
#
loop_
_entity.id
_entity.type
_entity.pdbx_description
1 polymer ?
#
loop_
_entity_poly.entity_id
_entity_poly.type
_entity_poly.pdbx_seq_one_letter_code
_entity_poly.pdbx_strand_id
1 'polypeptide(L)'
;MPDSDLRAKYGASAFDAGLQIQPRTFERRVAQRDDLDQNFTKLWLDFAITGLSRRPALDTRTRFLVLAGQYTMAKSHAALDDTVRAAVAAGVAPREILEIILQCVVYGGHTTVEPAIEVFHRIAEERGLLDELRASQLPPDGNDRTRSYDEERKTWHPEDVADPRCAGLIERHGWLAVGRGLTLRPRHHLNVLAWLDAMDPEFANLWAKFCYQGMYSRGIVDDKTRLLCMVGDCLAVGEGTQARGHMRGALRNGASPREVMEVIFQTCVNFGMPPMLHALEMFVQIMAEDGRLAEIGNPPTRVETYAK
;
A
#
# COMPACT_ATOMS: atom_id res chain seq x y z
N MET A 1 -31.32 4.14 28.39
CA MET A 1 -31.03 4.74 27.07
C MET A 1 -32.15 4.24 26.16
N PRO A 2 -32.93 5.09 25.47
CA PRO A 2 -33.95 4.54 24.60
C PRO A 2 -33.25 3.74 23.52
N ASP A 3 -33.69 2.51 23.42
CA ASP A 3 -33.30 1.42 22.53
C ASP A 3 -33.62 1.83 21.08
N SER A 4 -32.88 2.81 20.55
CA SER A 4 -33.01 3.17 19.14
C SER A 4 -32.31 2.06 18.36
N ASP A 5 -33.09 1.27 17.63
CA ASP A 5 -32.54 0.35 16.65
C ASP A 5 -31.79 1.16 15.58
N LEU A 6 -30.50 1.43 15.83
CA LEU A 6 -29.62 2.20 14.95
C LEU A 6 -29.51 1.51 13.58
N ARG A 7 -29.67 0.19 13.54
CA ARG A 7 -29.71 -0.60 12.31
C ARG A 7 -30.98 -0.32 11.52
N ALA A 8 -32.14 -0.17 12.15
CA ALA A 8 -33.35 0.31 11.47
C ALA A 8 -33.19 1.78 11.01
N LYS A 9 -32.59 2.64 11.84
CA LYS A 9 -32.40 4.07 11.54
C LYS A 9 -31.49 4.32 10.33
N TYR A 10 -30.34 3.64 10.29
CA TYR A 10 -29.31 3.86 9.27
C TYR A 10 -29.26 2.80 8.17
N GLY A 11 -30.09 1.76 8.30
CA GLY A 11 -30.26 0.71 7.31
C GLY A 11 -29.32 -0.49 7.50
N ALA A 12 -29.87 -1.69 7.31
CA ALA A 12 -29.15 -2.95 7.45
C ALA A 12 -27.90 -3.03 6.55
N SER A 13 -28.00 -2.53 5.32
CA SER A 13 -26.89 -2.48 4.35
C SER A 13 -25.65 -1.75 4.90
N ALA A 14 -25.84 -0.64 5.62
CA ALA A 14 -24.73 0.09 6.22
C ALA A 14 -24.09 -0.69 7.37
N PHE A 15 -24.91 -1.37 8.18
CA PHE A 15 -24.44 -2.22 9.28
C PHE A 15 -23.68 -3.45 8.78
N ASP A 16 -24.22 -4.14 7.77
CA ASP A 16 -23.59 -5.33 7.21
C ASP A 16 -22.22 -4.97 6.59
N ALA A 17 -22.12 -3.87 5.84
CA ALA A 17 -20.84 -3.41 5.31
C ALA A 17 -19.89 -2.91 6.42
N GLY A 18 -20.40 -2.17 7.40
CA GLY A 18 -19.61 -1.64 8.50
C GLY A 18 -18.97 -2.71 9.36
N LEU A 19 -19.73 -3.75 9.72
CA LEU A 19 -19.25 -4.91 10.47
C LEU A 19 -18.22 -5.72 9.68
N GLN A 20 -18.31 -5.75 8.35
CA GLN A 20 -17.32 -6.42 7.52
C GLN A 20 -15.95 -5.72 7.53
N ILE A 21 -15.91 -4.39 7.66
CA ILE A 21 -14.65 -3.62 7.58
C ILE A 21 -14.11 -3.17 8.94
N GLN A 22 -14.97 -3.05 9.97
CA GLN A 22 -14.64 -2.58 11.31
C GLN A 22 -15.33 -3.45 12.39
N PRO A 23 -15.06 -4.78 12.41
CA PRO A 23 -15.85 -5.75 13.15
C PRO A 23 -15.92 -5.51 14.67
N ARG A 24 -14.93 -4.83 15.27
CA ARG A 24 -14.95 -4.57 16.72
C ARG A 24 -15.50 -3.22 17.09
N THR A 25 -15.28 -2.21 16.26
CA THR A 25 -15.55 -0.83 16.66
C THR A 25 -16.72 -0.18 15.93
N PHE A 26 -17.26 -0.80 14.87
CA PHE A 26 -18.29 -0.21 14.04
C PHE A 26 -19.54 0.24 14.83
N GLU A 27 -20.21 -0.67 15.54
CA GLU A 27 -21.47 -0.35 16.23
C GLU A 27 -21.28 0.73 17.29
N ARG A 28 -20.20 0.62 18.07
CA ARG A 28 -19.81 1.65 19.05
C ARG A 28 -19.60 3.01 18.38
N ARG A 29 -18.92 3.04 17.23
CA ARG A 29 -18.69 4.29 16.48
C ARG A 29 -19.99 4.87 15.95
N VAL A 30 -20.93 4.04 15.46
CA VAL A 30 -22.25 4.51 15.02
C VAL A 30 -23.00 5.13 16.20
N ALA A 31 -23.09 4.44 17.34
CA ALA A 31 -23.77 4.95 18.52
C ALA A 31 -23.17 6.28 19.02
N GLN A 32 -21.84 6.33 19.18
CA GLN A 32 -21.16 7.56 19.61
C GLN A 32 -21.37 8.73 18.66
N ARG A 33 -21.38 8.48 17.35
CA ARG A 33 -21.59 9.53 16.36
C ARG A 33 -23.06 9.93 16.28
N ASP A 34 -23.99 9.00 16.44
CA ASP A 34 -25.43 9.30 16.48
C ASP A 34 -25.78 10.22 17.65
N ASP A 35 -25.20 9.92 18.82
CA ASP A 35 -25.36 10.72 20.04
C ASP A 35 -24.81 12.15 19.87
N LEU A 36 -23.75 12.31 19.08
CA LEU A 36 -23.08 13.60 18.87
C LEU A 36 -23.67 14.41 17.70
N ASP A 37 -23.87 13.77 16.55
CA ASP A 37 -24.36 14.38 15.31
C ASP A 37 -24.89 13.30 14.32
N GLN A 38 -26.21 13.23 14.20
CA GLN A 38 -26.89 12.27 13.35
C GLN A 38 -26.65 12.51 11.85
N ASN A 39 -26.47 13.77 11.45
CA ASN A 39 -26.20 14.15 10.07
C ASN A 39 -24.78 13.72 9.67
N PHE A 40 -23.78 13.99 10.52
CA PHE A 40 -22.43 13.49 10.32
C PHE A 40 -22.39 11.96 10.25
N THR A 41 -23.14 11.27 11.12
CA THR A 41 -23.24 9.81 11.12
C THR A 41 -23.74 9.29 9.78
N LYS A 42 -24.83 9.88 9.25
CA LYS A 42 -25.36 9.52 7.93
C LYS A 42 -24.34 9.76 6.82
N LEU A 43 -23.70 10.93 6.79
CA LEU A 43 -22.70 11.27 5.78
C LEU A 43 -21.50 10.33 5.79
N TRP A 44 -20.99 9.97 6.97
CA TRP A 44 -19.90 9.00 7.09
C TRP A 44 -20.30 7.61 6.60
N LEU A 45 -21.49 7.13 6.96
CA LEU A 45 -22.00 5.82 6.52
C LEU A 45 -22.18 5.78 4.99
N ASP A 46 -22.73 6.84 4.42
CA ASP A 46 -22.93 6.95 2.97
C ASP A 46 -21.59 7.02 2.23
N PHE A 47 -20.68 7.88 2.70
CA PHE A 47 -19.43 8.14 2.01
C PHE A 47 -18.42 6.99 2.16
N ALA A 48 -18.11 6.61 3.40
CA ALA A 48 -17.02 5.68 3.70
C ALA A 48 -17.48 4.21 3.70
N ILE A 49 -18.65 3.93 4.27
CA ILE A 49 -19.07 2.56 4.61
C ILE A 49 -19.87 1.89 3.50
N THR A 50 -20.73 2.63 2.80
CA THR A 50 -21.56 2.07 1.71
C THR A 50 -21.17 2.60 0.33
N GLY A 51 -20.53 3.76 0.26
CA GLY A 51 -19.98 4.33 -0.96
C GLY A 51 -18.61 3.77 -1.29
N LEU A 52 -17.55 4.32 -0.71
CA LEU A 52 -16.17 4.07 -1.13
C LEU A 52 -15.74 2.61 -0.96
N SER A 53 -16.11 1.97 0.16
CA SER A 53 -15.75 0.58 0.45
C SER A 53 -16.28 -0.44 -0.58
N ARG A 54 -17.37 -0.11 -1.30
CA ARG A 54 -18.06 -1.02 -2.24
C ARG A 54 -17.66 -0.82 -3.69
N ARG A 55 -16.76 0.12 -3.98
CA ARG A 55 -16.32 0.38 -5.35
C ARG A 55 -15.53 -0.82 -5.90
N PRO A 56 -15.81 -1.26 -7.14
CA PRO A 56 -15.29 -2.51 -7.67
C PRO A 56 -13.86 -2.41 -8.25
N ALA A 57 -13.26 -1.22 -8.26
CA ALA A 57 -11.98 -0.98 -8.92
C ALA A 57 -10.79 -1.66 -8.23
N LEU A 58 -10.94 -2.05 -6.97
CA LEU A 58 -9.95 -2.81 -6.22
C LEU A 58 -10.65 -3.98 -5.55
N ASP A 59 -10.10 -5.18 -5.72
CA ASP A 59 -10.62 -6.38 -5.07
C ASP A 59 -10.47 -6.29 -3.53
N THR A 60 -11.26 -7.10 -2.81
CA THR A 60 -11.29 -7.09 -1.34
C THR A 60 -9.93 -7.40 -0.71
N ARG A 61 -9.16 -8.34 -1.28
CA ARG A 61 -7.84 -8.71 -0.75
C ARG A 61 -6.90 -7.51 -0.83
N THR A 62 -6.73 -6.95 -2.03
CA THR A 62 -5.82 -5.82 -2.26
C THR A 62 -6.25 -4.59 -1.46
N ARG A 63 -7.57 -4.36 -1.33
CA ARG A 63 -8.12 -3.28 -0.50
C ARG A 63 -7.70 -3.38 0.97
N PHE A 64 -7.77 -4.57 1.55
CA PHE A 64 -7.34 -4.78 2.94
C PHE A 64 -5.83 -4.69 3.12
N LEU A 65 -5.05 -5.21 2.16
CA LEU A 65 -3.59 -5.10 2.20
C LEU A 65 -3.14 -3.63 2.17
N VAL A 66 -3.72 -2.80 1.29
CA VAL A 66 -3.46 -1.35 1.25
C VAL A 66 -3.82 -0.69 2.57
N LEU A 67 -4.99 -1.00 3.16
CA LEU A 67 -5.41 -0.44 4.45
C LEU A 67 -4.47 -0.85 5.60
N ALA A 68 -3.99 -2.10 5.61
CA ALA A 68 -3.07 -2.58 6.64
C ALA A 68 -1.74 -1.79 6.62
N GLY A 69 -1.18 -1.56 5.43
CA GLY A 69 0.00 -0.71 5.27
C GLY A 69 -0.26 0.74 5.68
N GLN A 70 -1.36 1.32 5.18
CA GLN A 70 -1.77 2.68 5.52
C GLN A 70 -1.91 2.92 7.03
N TYR A 71 -2.61 2.05 7.76
CA TYR A 71 -2.78 2.21 9.21
C TYR A 71 -1.51 1.90 9.99
N THR A 72 -0.62 1.04 9.46
CA THR A 72 0.73 0.83 10.02
C THR A 72 1.53 2.13 9.92
N MET A 73 1.62 2.72 8.73
CA MET A 73 2.36 3.95 8.47
C MET A 73 1.80 5.15 9.24
N ALA A 74 0.49 5.23 9.39
CA ALA A 74 -0.18 6.26 10.19
C ALA A 74 -0.20 5.97 11.71
N LYS A 75 0.46 4.89 12.16
CA LYS A 75 0.54 4.48 13.58
C LYS A 75 -0.84 4.36 14.24
N SER A 76 -1.84 3.98 13.44
CA SER A 76 -3.25 3.90 13.81
C SER A 76 -3.61 2.48 14.26
N HIS A 77 -3.01 2.03 15.37
CA HIS A 77 -3.08 0.64 15.84
C HIS A 77 -4.50 0.10 16.05
N ALA A 78 -5.42 0.93 16.52
CA ALA A 78 -6.82 0.53 16.71
C ALA A 78 -7.53 0.26 15.37
N ALA A 79 -7.23 1.06 14.33
CA ALA A 79 -7.76 0.84 12.99
C ALA A 79 -7.06 -0.36 12.31
N LEU A 80 -5.77 -0.55 12.57
CA LEU A 80 -5.03 -1.74 12.13
C LEU A 80 -5.64 -3.01 12.73
N ASP A 81 -5.99 -3.05 14.03
CA ASP A 81 -6.61 -4.24 14.66
C ASP A 81 -7.93 -4.63 13.98
N ASP A 82 -8.83 -3.66 13.75
CA ASP A 82 -10.07 -3.90 13.01
C ASP A 82 -9.79 -4.42 11.59
N THR A 83 -8.83 -3.80 10.89
CA THR A 83 -8.47 -4.13 9.52
C THR A 83 -7.89 -5.53 9.39
N VAL A 84 -6.96 -5.93 10.27
CA VAL A 84 -6.37 -7.28 10.27
C VAL A 84 -7.46 -8.33 10.51
N ARG A 85 -8.38 -8.09 11.46
CA ARG A 85 -9.50 -9.02 11.72
C ARG A 85 -10.45 -9.12 10.55
N ALA A 86 -10.81 -7.98 9.95
CA ALA A 86 -11.66 -7.92 8.78
C ALA A 86 -11.03 -8.65 7.59
N ALA A 87 -9.74 -8.43 7.35
CA ALA A 87 -8.98 -9.08 6.28
C ALA A 87 -8.95 -10.60 6.44
N VAL A 88 -8.63 -11.10 7.65
CA VAL A 88 -8.65 -12.54 7.94
C VAL A 88 -10.06 -13.11 7.77
N ALA A 89 -11.10 -12.43 8.26
CA ALA A 89 -12.48 -12.87 8.09
C ALA A 89 -12.93 -12.89 6.62
N ALA A 90 -12.36 -12.02 5.79
CA ALA A 90 -12.56 -11.98 4.34
C ALA A 90 -11.69 -12.99 3.57
N GLY A 91 -10.90 -13.82 4.25
CA GLY A 91 -10.07 -14.86 3.64
C GLY A 91 -8.72 -14.37 3.08
N VAL A 92 -8.28 -13.16 3.45
CA VAL A 92 -6.91 -12.70 3.12
C VAL A 92 -5.91 -13.51 3.92
N ALA A 93 -4.87 -14.02 3.27
CA ALA A 93 -3.87 -14.85 3.92
C ALA A 93 -3.14 -14.05 5.03
N PRO A 94 -3.07 -14.56 6.28
CA PRO A 94 -2.35 -13.90 7.38
C PRO A 94 -0.91 -13.55 7.02
N ARG A 95 -0.24 -14.42 6.25
CA ARG A 95 1.12 -14.21 5.74
C ARG A 95 1.25 -12.96 4.87
N GLU A 96 0.27 -12.66 4.03
CA GLU A 96 0.28 -11.47 3.18
C GLU A 96 0.06 -10.20 3.98
N ILE A 97 -0.86 -10.23 4.96
CA ILE A 97 -1.10 -9.10 5.87
C ILE A 97 0.17 -8.77 6.65
N LEU A 98 0.82 -9.80 7.22
CA LEU A 98 2.09 -9.64 7.93
C LEU A 98 3.18 -9.11 7.00
N GLU A 99 3.26 -9.60 5.76
CA GLU A 99 4.23 -9.12 4.79
C GLU A 99 4.08 -7.61 4.55
N ILE A 100 2.86 -7.10 4.38
CA ILE A 100 2.66 -5.66 4.19
C ILE A 100 3.08 -4.86 5.43
N ILE A 101 2.72 -5.31 6.63
CA ILE A 101 3.17 -4.66 7.88
C ILE A 101 4.70 -4.60 7.95
N LEU A 102 5.38 -5.70 7.59
CA LEU A 102 6.84 -5.75 7.59
C LEU A 102 7.45 -4.84 6.51
N GLN A 103 6.88 -4.80 5.30
CA GLN A 103 7.36 -3.96 4.18
C GLN A 103 7.35 -2.47 4.53
N CYS A 104 6.43 -2.02 5.39
CA CYS A 104 6.41 -0.64 5.90
C CYS A 104 7.72 -0.22 6.58
N VAL A 105 8.59 -1.15 7.00
CA VAL A 105 9.88 -0.84 7.62
C VAL A 105 10.79 -0.04 6.70
N VAL A 106 10.67 -0.22 5.38
CA VAL A 106 11.50 0.48 4.39
C VAL A 106 11.17 1.99 4.35
N TYR A 107 9.96 2.37 4.76
CA TYR A 107 9.49 3.76 4.72
C TYR A 107 9.36 4.37 6.12
N GLY A 108 8.77 3.63 7.06
CA GLY A 108 8.48 4.09 8.41
C GLY A 108 9.55 3.70 9.44
N GLY A 109 10.51 2.84 9.07
CA GLY A 109 11.51 2.31 9.98
C GLY A 109 10.94 1.41 11.08
N HIS A 110 11.83 0.90 11.93
CA HIS A 110 11.48 -0.02 13.01
C HIS A 110 10.47 0.57 14.00
N THR A 111 10.56 1.86 14.31
CA THR A 111 9.67 2.52 15.29
C THR A 111 8.21 2.60 14.83
N THR A 112 7.96 2.46 13.53
CA THR A 112 6.61 2.40 12.96
C THR A 112 6.09 0.96 12.92
N VAL A 113 6.96 -0.01 12.62
CA VAL A 113 6.55 -1.40 12.42
C VAL A 113 6.45 -2.21 13.71
N GLU A 114 7.28 -1.95 14.72
CA GLU A 114 7.31 -2.76 15.95
C GLU A 114 5.93 -2.85 16.64
N PRO A 115 5.22 -1.73 16.90
CA PRO A 115 3.90 -1.83 17.55
C PRO A 115 2.84 -2.47 16.63
N ALA A 116 3.00 -2.38 15.31
CA ALA A 116 2.12 -3.04 14.36
C ALA A 116 2.32 -4.56 14.34
N ILE A 117 3.57 -5.03 14.51
CA ILE A 117 3.89 -6.45 14.73
C ILE A 117 3.22 -6.93 16.00
N GLU A 118 3.28 -6.19 17.11
CA GLU A 118 2.63 -6.57 18.37
C GLU A 118 1.10 -6.71 18.21
N VAL A 119 0.46 -5.76 17.49
CA VAL A 119 -0.97 -5.85 17.15
C VAL A 119 -1.27 -7.12 16.36
N PHE A 120 -0.49 -7.38 15.31
CA PHE A 120 -0.69 -8.56 14.46
C PHE A 120 -0.45 -9.86 15.23
N HIS A 121 0.62 -9.94 16.02
CA HIS A 121 0.97 -11.12 16.82
C HIS A 121 -0.14 -11.48 17.80
N ARG A 122 -0.65 -10.50 18.56
CA ARG A 122 -1.77 -10.72 19.47
C ARG A 122 -3.01 -11.24 18.74
N ILE A 123 -3.33 -10.68 17.57
CA ILE A 123 -4.48 -11.17 16.78
C ILE A 123 -4.22 -12.59 16.28
N ALA A 124 -3.00 -12.91 15.85
CA ALA A 124 -2.62 -14.24 15.42
C ALA A 124 -2.73 -15.27 16.55
N GLU A 125 -2.36 -14.91 17.78
CA GLU A 125 -2.57 -15.72 18.98
C GLU A 125 -4.06 -15.95 19.26
N GLU A 126 -4.84 -14.87 19.35
CA GLU A 126 -6.29 -14.93 19.62
C GLU A 126 -7.06 -15.76 18.58
N ARG A 127 -6.58 -15.79 17.33
CA ARG A 127 -7.21 -16.49 16.21
C ARG A 127 -6.60 -17.85 15.90
N GLY A 128 -5.56 -18.28 16.62
CA GLY A 128 -4.89 -19.56 16.38
C GLY A 128 -4.13 -19.66 15.06
N LEU A 129 -3.60 -18.53 14.55
CA LEU A 129 -2.95 -18.44 13.22
C LEU A 129 -1.42 -18.70 13.28
N LEU A 130 -0.84 -18.87 14.47
CA LEU A 130 0.61 -18.95 14.64
C LEU A 130 1.24 -20.15 13.93
N ASP A 131 0.58 -21.30 13.90
CA ASP A 131 1.13 -22.50 13.26
C ASP A 131 1.14 -22.40 11.73
N GLU A 132 0.09 -21.82 11.14
CA GLU A 132 0.05 -21.50 9.71
C GLU A 132 1.15 -20.47 9.33
N LEU A 133 1.35 -19.45 10.17
CA LEU A 133 2.41 -18.48 9.97
C LEU A 133 3.79 -19.15 10.05
N ARG A 134 4.05 -19.99 11.05
CA ARG A 134 5.32 -20.74 11.17
C ARG A 134 5.57 -21.63 9.95
N ALA A 135 4.54 -22.33 9.47
CA ALA A 135 4.63 -23.20 8.30
C ALA A 135 4.94 -22.44 7.00
N SER A 136 4.57 -21.15 6.91
CA SER A 136 4.78 -20.28 5.75
C SER A 136 5.97 -19.33 5.88
N GLN A 137 6.91 -19.57 6.81
CA GLN A 137 8.09 -18.72 6.96
C GLN A 137 9.02 -18.85 5.75
N LEU A 138 9.65 -17.73 5.40
CA LEU A 138 10.78 -17.72 4.47
C LEU A 138 12.04 -18.23 5.17
N PRO A 139 12.99 -18.83 4.43
CA PRO A 139 14.30 -19.15 4.95
C PRO A 139 15.02 -17.89 5.47
N PRO A 140 16.05 -18.02 6.32
CA PRO A 140 16.73 -16.85 6.92
C PRO A 140 17.35 -15.87 5.92
N ASP A 141 17.72 -16.34 4.72
CA ASP A 141 18.20 -15.49 3.62
C ASP A 141 17.05 -14.76 2.88
N GLY A 142 15.79 -15.05 3.21
CA GLY A 142 14.60 -14.30 2.85
C GLY A 142 14.20 -14.34 1.36
N ASN A 143 15.03 -14.95 0.52
CA ASN A 143 14.89 -14.87 -0.93
C ASN A 143 13.86 -15.87 -1.45
N ASP A 144 12.99 -15.39 -2.35
CA ASP A 144 12.17 -16.23 -3.19
C ASP A 144 13.06 -17.04 -4.15
N ARG A 145 13.19 -18.34 -3.88
CA ARG A 145 14.06 -19.26 -4.64
C ARG A 145 13.55 -19.54 -6.05
N THR A 146 12.34 -19.10 -6.38
CA THR A 146 11.81 -19.22 -7.75
C THR A 146 12.36 -18.13 -8.68
N ARG A 147 12.97 -17.07 -8.13
CA ARG A 147 13.57 -15.99 -8.90
C ARG A 147 14.92 -16.40 -9.47
N SER A 148 15.14 -16.08 -10.74
CA SER A 148 16.43 -16.25 -11.40
C SER A 148 16.79 -15.01 -12.20
N TYR A 149 18.09 -14.79 -12.36
CA TYR A 149 18.60 -13.67 -13.14
C TYR A 149 18.06 -13.73 -14.58
N ASP A 150 18.12 -14.90 -15.21
CA ASP A 150 17.76 -15.06 -16.62
C ASP A 150 16.27 -14.79 -16.87
N GLU A 151 15.37 -15.18 -15.97
CA GLU A 151 13.94 -14.90 -16.13
C GLU A 151 13.59 -13.44 -15.81
N GLU A 152 14.11 -12.87 -14.72
CA GLU A 152 13.82 -11.46 -14.39
C GLU A 152 14.42 -10.51 -15.42
N ARG A 153 15.61 -10.81 -15.94
CA ARG A 153 16.26 -9.99 -16.94
C ARG A 153 15.43 -9.83 -18.22
N LYS A 154 14.57 -10.79 -18.56
CA LYS A 154 13.67 -10.71 -19.74
C LYS A 154 12.56 -9.67 -19.58
N THR A 155 12.22 -9.28 -18.35
CA THR A 155 11.16 -8.30 -18.07
C THR A 155 11.69 -6.87 -18.02
N TRP A 156 13.01 -6.68 -17.95
CA TRP A 156 13.62 -5.35 -17.88
C TRP A 156 13.57 -4.64 -19.22
N HIS A 157 13.23 -3.35 -19.19
CA HIS A 157 13.15 -2.55 -20.39
C HIS A 157 14.55 -2.38 -21.01
N PRO A 158 14.71 -2.48 -22.35
CA PRO A 158 16.02 -2.39 -23.00
C PRO A 158 16.81 -1.12 -22.65
N GLU A 159 16.13 0.04 -22.57
CA GLU A 159 16.78 1.30 -22.17
C GLU A 159 17.33 1.27 -20.74
N ASP A 160 16.60 0.64 -19.81
CA ASP A 160 17.02 0.58 -18.41
C ASP A 160 18.25 -0.33 -18.26
N VAL A 161 18.35 -1.37 -19.09
CA VAL A 161 19.51 -2.26 -19.12
C VAL A 161 20.71 -1.66 -19.84
N ALA A 162 20.48 -0.79 -20.84
CA ALA A 162 21.53 -0.10 -21.58
C ALA A 162 22.20 1.03 -20.76
N ASP A 163 21.68 1.36 -19.58
CA ASP A 163 22.30 2.34 -18.68
C ASP A 163 23.73 1.89 -18.32
N PRO A 164 24.76 2.72 -18.54
CA PRO A 164 26.16 2.33 -18.37
C PRO A 164 26.53 1.99 -16.93
N ARG A 165 25.72 2.41 -15.94
CA ARG A 165 25.93 2.08 -14.53
C ARG A 165 25.48 0.66 -14.19
N CYS A 166 24.57 0.07 -14.97
CA CYS A 166 23.88 -1.16 -14.64
C CYS A 166 24.84 -2.33 -14.40
N ALA A 167 25.76 -2.60 -15.34
CA ALA A 167 26.70 -3.72 -15.22
C ALA A 167 27.60 -3.61 -13.98
N GLY A 168 28.19 -2.43 -13.74
CA GLY A 168 29.08 -2.21 -12.60
C GLY A 168 28.35 -2.18 -11.25
N LEU A 169 27.06 -1.83 -11.22
CA LEU A 169 26.24 -1.94 -10.02
C LEU A 169 25.84 -3.39 -9.75
N ILE A 170 25.52 -4.18 -10.78
CA ILE A 170 25.23 -5.63 -10.64
C ILE A 170 26.45 -6.37 -10.09
N GLU A 171 27.64 -6.08 -10.62
CA GLU A 171 28.89 -6.70 -10.17
C GLU A 171 29.14 -6.42 -8.68
N ARG A 172 28.89 -5.19 -8.23
CA ARG A 172 29.17 -4.76 -6.84
C ARG A 172 28.10 -5.14 -5.83
N HIS A 173 26.83 -4.94 -6.16
CA HIS A 173 25.71 -5.07 -5.23
C HIS A 173 24.89 -6.35 -5.42
N GLY A 174 25.25 -7.16 -6.41
CA GLY A 174 24.57 -8.40 -6.75
C GLY A 174 23.35 -8.18 -7.65
N TRP A 175 23.11 -9.15 -8.53
CA TRP A 175 22.07 -9.05 -9.55
C TRP A 175 20.67 -8.94 -8.94
N LEU A 176 20.40 -9.61 -7.80
CA LEU A 176 19.07 -9.63 -7.23
C LEU A 176 18.69 -8.23 -6.71
N ALA A 177 19.58 -7.55 -5.97
CA ALA A 177 19.32 -6.19 -5.51
C ALA A 177 19.05 -5.23 -6.68
N VAL A 178 19.95 -5.21 -7.67
CA VAL A 178 19.82 -4.29 -8.81
C VAL A 178 18.62 -4.67 -9.68
N GLY A 179 18.41 -5.95 -9.91
CA GLY A 179 17.31 -6.49 -10.74
C GLY A 179 15.93 -6.21 -10.17
N ARG A 180 15.76 -6.33 -8.85
CA ARG A 180 14.52 -5.90 -8.17
C ARG A 180 14.31 -4.39 -8.35
N GLY A 181 15.37 -3.60 -8.25
CA GLY A 181 15.33 -2.17 -8.56
C GLY A 181 14.89 -1.85 -9.98
N LEU A 182 15.42 -2.58 -10.96
CA LEU A 182 15.08 -2.46 -12.39
C LEU A 182 13.63 -2.86 -12.68
N THR A 183 13.08 -3.81 -11.94
CA THR A 183 11.69 -4.25 -12.09
C THR A 183 10.71 -3.25 -11.49
N LEU A 184 11.02 -2.74 -10.29
CA LEU A 184 10.11 -1.90 -9.53
C LEU A 184 10.16 -0.43 -9.97
N ARG A 185 11.36 0.16 -10.02
CA ARG A 185 11.57 1.59 -10.33
C ARG A 185 12.97 1.83 -10.94
N PRO A 186 13.22 1.44 -12.20
CA PRO A 186 14.57 1.32 -12.76
C PRO A 186 15.41 2.60 -12.71
N ARG A 187 14.97 3.70 -13.35
CA ARG A 187 15.73 4.96 -13.36
C ARG A 187 15.96 5.53 -11.96
N HIS A 188 14.96 5.45 -11.08
CA HIS A 188 15.09 5.88 -9.70
C HIS A 188 16.13 5.03 -8.96
N HIS A 189 16.06 3.71 -9.07
CA HIS A 189 16.96 2.80 -8.40
C HIS A 189 18.42 3.01 -8.85
N LEU A 190 18.67 3.06 -10.17
CA LEU A 190 20.02 3.29 -10.68
C LEU A 190 20.59 4.64 -10.25
N ASN A 191 19.76 5.70 -10.21
CA ASN A 191 20.19 7.01 -9.73
C ASN A 191 20.54 6.99 -8.24
N VAL A 192 19.64 6.46 -7.40
CA VAL A 192 19.85 6.43 -5.94
C VAL A 192 21.00 5.52 -5.58
N LEU A 193 21.08 4.31 -6.14
CA LEU A 193 22.14 3.37 -5.82
C LEU A 193 23.51 3.90 -6.25
N ALA A 194 23.64 4.46 -7.45
CA ALA A 194 24.91 5.06 -7.88
C ALA A 194 25.30 6.27 -7.03
N TRP A 195 24.34 7.08 -6.61
CA TRP A 195 24.59 8.23 -5.73
C TRP A 195 25.05 7.80 -4.35
N LEU A 196 24.35 6.84 -3.72
CA LEU A 196 24.74 6.26 -2.44
C LEU A 196 26.11 5.57 -2.54
N ASP A 197 26.36 4.82 -3.60
CA ASP A 197 27.64 4.12 -3.82
C ASP A 197 28.81 5.09 -3.95
N ALA A 198 28.61 6.26 -4.57
CA ALA A 198 29.62 7.31 -4.64
C ALA A 198 29.86 8.02 -3.29
N MET A 199 28.83 8.11 -2.45
CA MET A 199 28.93 8.76 -1.13
C MET A 199 29.52 7.82 -0.07
N ASP A 200 29.03 6.59 -0.03
CA ASP A 200 29.39 5.56 0.94
C ASP A 200 29.02 4.16 0.37
N PRO A 201 30.00 3.44 -0.19
CA PRO A 201 29.78 2.11 -0.75
C PRO A 201 29.27 1.08 0.29
N GLU A 202 29.67 1.21 1.56
CA GLU A 202 29.25 0.29 2.61
C GLU A 202 27.76 0.48 2.91
N PHE A 203 27.34 1.73 3.07
CA PHE A 203 25.93 2.07 3.25
C PHE A 203 25.09 1.67 2.02
N ALA A 204 25.57 1.94 0.81
CA ALA A 204 24.89 1.56 -0.42
C ALA A 204 24.61 0.05 -0.49
N ASN A 205 25.59 -0.76 -0.11
CA ASN A 205 25.46 -2.22 -0.04
C ASN A 205 24.47 -2.66 1.05
N LEU A 206 24.47 -2.03 2.24
CA LEU A 206 23.47 -2.30 3.28
C LEU A 206 22.05 -1.97 2.79
N TRP A 207 21.87 -0.81 2.17
CA TRP A 207 20.57 -0.39 1.62
C TRP A 207 20.09 -1.31 0.50
N ALA A 208 20.97 -1.65 -0.46
CA ALA A 208 20.65 -2.53 -1.57
C ALA A 208 20.26 -3.93 -1.07
N LYS A 209 21.03 -4.47 -0.11
CA LYS A 209 20.75 -5.78 0.49
C LYS A 209 19.48 -5.79 1.31
N PHE A 210 19.26 -4.79 2.16
CA PHE A 210 18.08 -4.77 3.02
C PHE A 210 16.80 -4.52 2.22
N CYS A 211 16.76 -3.46 1.42
CA CYS A 211 15.55 -3.05 0.71
C CYS A 211 15.25 -3.97 -0.47
N TYR A 212 16.23 -4.17 -1.37
CA TYR A 212 15.96 -4.78 -2.68
C TYR A 212 16.22 -6.28 -2.69
N GLN A 213 17.38 -6.73 -2.19
CA GLN A 213 17.66 -8.15 -2.09
C GLN A 213 16.85 -8.81 -0.98
N GLY A 214 16.59 -8.13 0.13
CA GLY A 214 15.81 -8.61 1.26
C GLY A 214 14.32 -8.35 1.02
N MET A 215 13.83 -7.22 1.51
CA MET A 215 12.38 -6.95 1.57
C MET A 215 11.66 -7.09 0.23
N TYR A 216 12.22 -6.61 -0.88
CA TYR A 216 11.53 -6.59 -2.18
C TYR A 216 11.68 -7.86 -3.02
N SER A 217 12.39 -8.87 -2.53
CA SER A 217 12.58 -10.17 -3.23
C SER A 217 11.76 -11.32 -2.64
N ARG A 218 11.07 -11.09 -1.51
CA ARG A 218 10.46 -12.13 -0.65
C ARG A 218 9.37 -13.00 -1.27
N GLY A 219 8.79 -12.58 -2.40
CA GLY A 219 7.82 -13.40 -3.16
C GLY A 219 6.46 -13.66 -2.49
N ILE A 220 6.20 -13.17 -1.27
CA ILE A 220 4.94 -13.39 -0.56
C ILE A 220 3.74 -12.68 -1.22
N VAL A 221 3.97 -11.47 -1.74
CA VAL A 221 3.02 -10.75 -2.60
C VAL A 221 3.70 -10.42 -3.93
N ASP A 222 2.91 -10.40 -4.99
CA ASP A 222 3.35 -10.00 -6.32
C ASP A 222 3.72 -8.51 -6.39
N ASP A 223 4.46 -8.13 -7.43
CA ASP A 223 5.03 -6.78 -7.56
C ASP A 223 3.97 -5.70 -7.74
N LYS A 224 2.88 -6.01 -8.45
CA LYS A 224 1.73 -5.10 -8.60
C LYS A 224 1.10 -4.81 -7.24
N THR A 225 0.75 -5.86 -6.48
CA THR A 225 0.15 -5.72 -5.15
C THR A 225 1.07 -4.95 -4.20
N ARG A 226 2.38 -5.28 -4.19
CA ARG A 226 3.38 -4.58 -3.36
C ARG A 226 3.41 -3.09 -3.67
N LEU A 227 3.49 -2.72 -4.95
CA LEU A 227 3.58 -1.32 -5.37
C LEU A 227 2.29 -0.55 -5.07
N LEU A 228 1.12 -1.16 -5.20
CA LEU A 228 -0.15 -0.56 -4.76
C LEU A 228 -0.17 -0.28 -3.25
N CYS A 229 0.34 -1.21 -2.43
CA CYS A 229 0.47 -1.00 -0.99
C CYS A 229 1.47 0.14 -0.69
N MET A 230 2.62 0.18 -1.36
CA MET A 230 3.60 1.27 -1.20
C MET A 230 3.04 2.64 -1.59
N VAL A 231 2.19 2.72 -2.62
CA VAL A 231 1.45 3.95 -2.92
C VAL A 231 0.60 4.33 -1.70
N GLY A 232 -0.18 3.40 -1.16
CA GLY A 232 -0.98 3.63 0.05
C GLY A 232 -0.13 4.12 1.24
N ASP A 233 0.98 3.45 1.50
CA ASP A 233 1.93 3.74 2.58
C ASP A 233 2.48 5.17 2.50
N CYS A 234 3.00 5.56 1.33
CA CYS A 234 3.52 6.91 1.12
C CYS A 234 2.43 7.98 1.32
N LEU A 235 1.22 7.71 0.83
CA LEU A 235 0.09 8.64 1.00
C LEU A 235 -0.35 8.79 2.45
N ALA A 236 -0.24 7.75 3.27
CA ALA A 236 -0.58 7.80 4.69
C ALA A 236 0.32 8.75 5.49
N VAL A 237 1.56 8.97 5.04
CA VAL A 237 2.53 9.87 5.69
C VAL A 237 2.81 11.15 4.89
N GLY A 238 2.05 11.42 3.83
CA GLY A 238 2.21 12.62 3.01
C GLY A 238 3.51 12.67 2.20
N GLU A 239 4.12 11.52 1.92
CA GLU A 239 5.33 11.44 1.09
C GLU A 239 4.90 11.41 -0.39
N GLY A 240 5.13 12.50 -1.11
CA GLY A 240 4.71 12.63 -2.52
C GLY A 240 5.74 12.12 -3.54
N THR A 241 7.03 12.20 -3.24
CA THR A 241 8.10 11.93 -4.22
C THR A 241 8.20 10.43 -4.50
N GLN A 242 8.28 9.60 -3.46
CA GLN A 242 8.21 8.14 -3.58
C GLN A 242 6.83 7.71 -4.05
N ALA A 243 5.73 8.31 -3.58
CA ALA A 243 4.38 7.98 -4.05
C ALA A 243 4.28 8.06 -5.57
N ARG A 244 4.73 9.17 -6.20
CA ARG A 244 4.77 9.32 -7.66
C ARG A 244 5.58 8.20 -8.33
N GLY A 245 6.72 7.84 -7.75
CA GLY A 245 7.56 6.73 -8.22
C GLY A 245 6.85 5.38 -8.14
N HIS A 246 6.15 5.09 -7.04
CA HIS A 246 5.41 3.84 -6.86
C HIS A 246 4.16 3.75 -7.72
N MET A 247 3.48 4.87 -8.01
CA MET A 247 2.38 4.91 -8.99
C MET A 247 2.86 4.46 -10.37
N ARG A 248 3.98 5.03 -10.86
CA ARG A 248 4.60 4.60 -12.13
C ARG A 248 5.06 3.14 -12.08
N GLY A 249 5.67 2.71 -10.98
CA GLY A 249 6.06 1.32 -10.77
C GLY A 249 4.87 0.36 -10.85
N ALA A 250 3.77 0.67 -10.16
CA ALA A 250 2.55 -0.14 -10.16
C ALA A 250 1.98 -0.28 -11.58
N LEU A 251 1.88 0.83 -12.32
CA LEU A 251 1.41 0.83 -13.72
C LEU A 251 2.29 -0.06 -14.61
N ARG A 252 3.63 0.00 -14.45
CA ARG A 252 4.58 -0.84 -15.21
C ARG A 252 4.47 -2.32 -14.87
N ASN A 253 4.06 -2.65 -13.65
CA ASN A 253 3.93 -4.02 -13.17
C ASN A 253 2.49 -4.55 -13.31
N GLY A 254 1.64 -3.89 -14.11
CA GLY A 254 0.31 -4.40 -14.48
C GLY A 254 -0.85 -3.90 -13.62
N ALA A 255 -0.64 -2.92 -12.74
CA ALA A 255 -1.76 -2.17 -12.17
C ALA A 255 -2.46 -1.35 -13.27
N SER A 256 -3.77 -1.42 -13.30
CA SER A 256 -4.58 -0.51 -14.10
C SER A 256 -4.54 0.90 -13.50
N PRO A 257 -4.74 1.95 -14.30
CA PRO A 257 -4.92 3.30 -13.77
C PRO A 257 -6.07 3.40 -12.78
N ARG A 258 -7.11 2.56 -12.93
CA ARG A 258 -8.25 2.52 -12.03
C ARG A 258 -7.89 1.97 -10.65
N GLU A 259 -7.04 0.96 -10.56
CA GLU A 259 -6.54 0.43 -9.28
C GLU A 259 -5.68 1.47 -8.55
N VAL A 260 -4.75 2.12 -9.24
CA VAL A 260 -3.90 3.17 -8.65
C VAL A 260 -4.77 4.34 -8.15
N MET A 261 -5.74 4.77 -8.96
CA MET A 261 -6.67 5.84 -8.57
C MET A 261 -7.56 5.44 -7.40
N GLU A 262 -7.97 4.17 -7.30
CA GLU A 262 -8.78 3.67 -6.19
C GLU A 262 -7.98 3.67 -4.87
N VAL A 263 -6.69 3.31 -4.90
CA VAL A 263 -5.79 3.48 -3.73
C VAL A 263 -5.70 4.94 -3.30
N ILE A 264 -5.58 5.88 -4.26
CA ILE A 264 -5.59 7.32 -3.96
C ILE A 264 -6.91 7.76 -3.33
N PHE A 265 -8.05 7.29 -3.85
CA PHE A 265 -9.34 7.61 -3.26
C PHE A 265 -9.51 7.01 -1.86
N GLN A 266 -9.02 5.79 -1.59
CA GLN A 266 -9.06 5.22 -0.24
C GLN A 266 -8.39 6.11 0.81
N THR A 267 -7.30 6.80 0.44
CA THR A 267 -6.61 7.76 1.30
C THR A 267 -7.54 8.87 1.81
N CYS A 268 -8.57 9.29 1.05
CA CYS A 268 -9.42 10.41 1.49
C CYS A 268 -10.26 10.11 2.72
N VAL A 269 -10.65 8.84 2.94
CA VAL A 269 -11.47 8.44 4.10
C VAL A 269 -10.62 8.43 5.36
N ASN A 270 -9.36 8.04 5.25
CA ASN A 270 -8.48 7.82 6.40
C ASN A 270 -7.61 9.03 6.73
N PHE A 271 -7.15 9.76 5.70
CA PHE A 271 -6.14 10.81 5.79
C PHE A 271 -6.59 12.14 5.20
N GLY A 272 -7.85 12.21 4.76
CA GLY A 272 -8.50 13.46 4.35
C GLY A 272 -8.38 13.79 2.86
N MET A 273 -9.23 14.73 2.44
CA MET A 273 -9.33 15.16 1.04
C MET A 273 -8.09 15.88 0.51
N PRO A 274 -7.43 16.81 1.24
CA PRO A 274 -6.31 17.58 0.65
C PRO A 274 -5.12 16.72 0.22
N PRO A 275 -4.60 15.77 1.03
CA PRO A 275 -3.54 14.86 0.58
C PRO A 275 -3.95 14.01 -0.62
N MET A 276 -5.21 13.55 -0.64
CA MET A 276 -5.76 12.80 -1.78
C MET A 276 -5.78 13.65 -3.06
N LEU A 277 -6.20 14.92 -2.99
CA LEU A 277 -6.22 15.83 -4.14
C LEU A 277 -4.82 16.10 -4.69
N HIS A 278 -3.82 16.23 -3.82
CA HIS A 278 -2.42 16.38 -4.22
C HIS A 278 -1.91 15.10 -4.92
N ALA A 279 -2.24 13.93 -4.39
CA ALA A 279 -1.91 12.65 -5.00
C ALA A 279 -2.56 12.45 -6.37
N LEU A 280 -3.83 12.85 -6.53
CA LEU A 280 -4.52 12.82 -7.82
C LEU A 280 -3.84 13.72 -8.85
N GLU A 281 -3.36 14.89 -8.46
CA GLU A 281 -2.66 15.79 -9.38
C GLU A 281 -1.37 15.15 -9.92
N MET A 282 -0.56 14.57 -9.04
CA MET A 282 0.62 13.80 -9.45
C MET A 282 0.25 12.64 -10.37
N PHE A 283 -0.84 11.93 -10.07
CA PHE A 283 -1.31 10.81 -10.88
C PHE A 283 -1.81 11.26 -12.26
N VAL A 284 -2.56 12.35 -12.36
CA VAL A 284 -3.01 12.93 -13.64
C VAL A 284 -1.81 13.36 -14.48
N GLN A 285 -0.78 13.95 -13.88
CA GLN A 285 0.47 14.28 -14.58
C GLN A 285 1.16 13.05 -15.15
N ILE A 286 1.27 11.96 -14.37
CA ILE A 286 1.79 10.67 -14.85
C ILE A 286 0.99 10.19 -16.06
N MET A 287 -0.34 10.19 -15.95
CA MET A 287 -1.23 9.71 -17.01
C MET A 287 -1.17 10.61 -18.26
N ALA A 288 -0.94 11.91 -18.11
CA ALA A 288 -0.71 12.83 -19.23
C ALA A 288 0.64 12.58 -19.92
N GLU A 289 1.73 12.47 -19.15
CA GLU A 289 3.08 12.16 -19.65
C GLU A 289 3.10 10.84 -20.43
N ASP A 290 2.31 9.85 -20.00
CA ASP A 290 2.23 8.54 -20.63
C ASP A 290 1.20 8.48 -21.78
N GLY A 291 0.44 9.56 -22.04
CA GLY A 291 -0.58 9.61 -23.10
C GLY A 291 -1.85 8.79 -22.81
N ARG A 292 -2.16 8.56 -21.52
CA ARG A 292 -3.17 7.61 -21.04
C ARG A 292 -4.38 8.27 -20.35
N LEU A 293 -4.60 9.57 -20.52
CA LEU A 293 -5.69 10.32 -19.85
C LEU A 293 -7.09 9.73 -20.11
N ALA A 294 -7.31 9.11 -21.27
CA ALA A 294 -8.58 8.47 -21.61
C ALA A 294 -8.97 7.35 -20.62
N GLU A 295 -7.99 6.62 -20.08
CA GLU A 295 -8.23 5.54 -19.11
C GLU A 295 -8.78 6.06 -17.78
N ILE A 296 -8.56 7.34 -17.46
CA ILE A 296 -9.03 8.00 -16.23
C ILE A 296 -10.15 9.02 -16.48
N GLY A 297 -10.73 9.02 -17.69
CA GLY A 297 -11.90 9.83 -18.03
C GLY A 297 -11.60 11.23 -18.54
N ASN A 298 -10.38 11.47 -19.03
CA ASN A 298 -9.94 12.76 -19.60
C ASN A 298 -10.24 13.95 -18.67
N PRO A 299 -9.70 13.96 -17.43
CA PRO A 299 -9.89 15.10 -16.55
C PRO A 299 -9.41 16.38 -17.23
N PRO A 300 -10.14 17.50 -17.09
CA PRO A 300 -9.72 18.76 -17.68
C PRO A 300 -8.39 19.23 -17.07
N THR A 301 -7.60 19.96 -17.86
CA THR A 301 -6.45 20.67 -17.34
C THR A 301 -6.90 21.63 -16.24
N ARG A 302 -6.27 21.55 -15.06
CA ARG A 302 -6.52 22.51 -14.00
C ARG A 302 -6.11 23.90 -14.49
N VAL A 303 -7.02 24.86 -14.37
CA VAL A 303 -6.68 26.27 -14.57
C VAL A 303 -6.03 26.75 -13.28
N GLU A 304 -4.77 27.18 -13.35
CA GLU A 304 -4.12 27.87 -12.23
C GLU A 304 -4.83 29.21 -12.02
N THR A 305 -5.78 29.26 -11.08
CA THR A 305 -6.37 30.55 -10.67
C THR A 305 -6.53 30.63 -9.17
N TYR A 306 -5.61 31.38 -8.58
CA TYR A 306 -5.94 32.72 -8.07
C TYR A 306 -4.93 33.71 -8.65
N ALA A 307 -5.03 34.05 -9.94
CA ALA A 307 -4.43 35.30 -10.41
C ALA A 307 -5.13 36.41 -9.62
N LYS A 308 -4.35 37.18 -8.85
CA LYS A 308 -4.85 38.37 -8.16
C LYS A 308 -5.31 39.42 -9.18
#